data_AF-G3XQB6-F1
#
_entry.id   AF-G3XQB6-F1
#
_cell.length_a   1.000
_cell.length_b   1.000
_cell.length_c   1.000
_cell.angle_alpha   90.00
_cell.angle_beta   90.00
_cell.angle_gamma   90.00
#
_symmetry.space_group_name_H-M   'P 1'
#
loop_
_entity.id
_entity.type
_entity.pdbx_description
1 polymer ?
#
loop_
_entity_poly.entity_id
_entity_poly.type
_entity_poly.pdbx_seq_one_letter_code
_entity_poly.pdbx_strand_id
1 'polypeptide(L)'
;MKTDVPKESKGVYDIVHVRNVVFVLSDQGIEDILSKVFGLIIIEPGGYTQWGEVDIHYLRIDKINEECSTSALEEIVRITRSADPRLVPHWVPELPRLFESIGLVDIKKETREGPGYMDYMLHECVLMAHDIIVRNTNNKEVGQRLHGILL
;
A
#
# COMPACT_ATOMS: atom_id res chain seq x y z
N MET A 1 -10.51 17.55 -3.50
CA MET A 1 -11.70 17.45 -4.36
C MET A 1 -11.66 16.08 -5.02
N LYS A 2 -12.65 15.21 -4.78
CA LYS A 2 -12.75 13.93 -5.49
C LYS A 2 -13.40 14.22 -6.84
N THR A 3 -12.60 14.33 -7.89
CA THR A 3 -13.09 14.51 -9.25
C THR A 3 -13.51 13.17 -9.84
N ASP A 4 -14.59 13.19 -10.62
CA ASP A 4 -15.03 12.03 -11.38
C ASP A 4 -14.01 11.67 -12.47
N VAL A 5 -14.08 10.41 -12.93
CA VAL A 5 -13.32 9.96 -14.09
C VAL A 5 -13.73 10.80 -15.31
N PRO A 6 -12.77 11.41 -16.04
CA PRO A 6 -13.05 12.15 -17.26
C PRO A 6 -13.81 11.30 -18.28
N LYS A 7 -14.75 11.89 -19.02
CA LYS A 7 -15.66 11.14 -19.91
C LYS A 7 -14.90 10.36 -20.99
N GLU A 8 -13.85 10.97 -21.51
CA GLU A 8 -12.91 10.44 -22.49
C GLU A 8 -12.11 9.24 -21.99
N SER A 9 -12.00 9.06 -20.67
CA SER A 9 -11.27 7.97 -20.03
C SER A 9 -12.18 6.82 -19.60
N LYS A 10 -13.49 6.94 -19.77
CA LYS A 10 -14.44 5.90 -19.34
C LYS A 10 -14.52 4.79 -20.36
N GLY A 11 -14.27 3.56 -19.92
CA GLY A 11 -14.42 2.38 -20.76
C GLY A 11 -13.53 2.36 -21.98
N VAL A 12 -12.29 2.87 -21.87
CA VAL A 12 -11.33 2.94 -22.99
C VAL A 12 -10.07 2.09 -22.78
N TYR A 13 -9.89 1.54 -21.59
CA TYR A 13 -8.70 0.75 -21.26
C TYR A 13 -9.04 -0.75 -21.25
N ASP A 14 -8.28 -1.54 -22.00
CA ASP A 14 -8.37 -3.02 -21.93
C ASP A 14 -7.79 -3.54 -20.61
N ILE A 15 -6.74 -2.89 -20.10
CA ILE A 15 -6.05 -3.29 -18.88
C ILE A 15 -5.81 -2.06 -18.02
N VAL A 16 -6.22 -2.13 -16.74
CA VAL A 16 -5.85 -1.15 -15.72
C VAL A 16 -4.92 -1.82 -14.71
N HIS A 17 -3.68 -1.33 -14.64
CA HIS A 17 -2.69 -1.80 -13.70
C HIS A 17 -2.50 -0.79 -12.57
N VAL A 18 -2.70 -1.23 -11.32
CA VAL A 18 -2.52 -0.40 -10.12
C VAL A 18 -1.48 -1.05 -9.23
N ARG A 19 -0.50 -0.26 -8.77
CA ARG A 19 0.51 -0.73 -7.81
C ARG A 19 0.91 0.33 -6.80
N ASN A 20 1.22 -0.14 -5.60
CA ASN A 20 1.87 0.63 -4.54
C ASN A 20 1.11 1.90 -4.15
N VAL A 21 -0.23 1.84 -4.08
CA VAL A 21 -1.06 2.94 -3.56
C VAL A 21 -1.48 2.72 -2.10
N VAL A 22 -0.98 1.66 -1.45
CA VAL A 22 -1.24 1.27 -0.06
C VAL A 22 -1.21 2.42 0.96
N PHE A 23 -0.24 3.33 0.86
CA PHE A 23 -0.09 4.46 1.80
C PHE A 23 -0.86 5.73 1.42
N VAL A 24 -1.48 5.74 0.24
CA VAL A 24 -2.22 6.91 -0.28
C VAL A 24 -3.71 6.77 0.04
N LEU A 25 -4.22 5.54 0.04
CA LEU A 25 -5.64 5.22 0.21
C LEU A 25 -5.98 4.79 1.64
N SER A 26 -7.07 5.33 2.18
CA SER A 26 -7.63 4.88 3.45
C SER A 26 -8.67 3.77 3.26
N ASP A 27 -8.93 3.03 4.33
CA ASP A 27 -10.00 2.00 4.35
C ASP A 27 -11.37 2.59 3.98
N GLN A 28 -11.67 3.83 4.36
CA GLN A 28 -12.94 4.50 4.00
C GLN A 28 -12.96 5.02 2.54
N GLY A 29 -11.79 5.14 1.91
CA GLY A 29 -11.64 5.73 0.58
C GLY A 29 -11.60 4.70 -0.55
N ILE A 30 -11.24 3.46 -0.26
CA ILE A 30 -10.91 2.44 -1.26
C ILE A 30 -12.09 2.11 -2.19
N GLU A 31 -13.30 1.93 -1.68
CA GLU A 31 -14.47 1.54 -2.50
C GLU A 31 -14.81 2.57 -3.59
N ASP A 32 -14.68 3.86 -3.27
CA ASP A 32 -14.87 4.96 -4.23
C ASP A 32 -13.78 4.97 -5.31
N ILE A 33 -12.53 4.68 -4.93
CA ILE A 33 -11.42 4.57 -5.90
C ILE A 33 -11.58 3.34 -6.78
N LEU A 34 -12.00 2.21 -6.21
CA LEU A 34 -12.26 0.99 -6.95
C LEU A 34 -13.36 1.16 -7.99
N SER A 35 -14.46 1.84 -7.62
CA SER A 35 -15.54 2.17 -8.56
C SER A 35 -15.06 3.04 -9.73
N LYS A 36 -14.13 3.97 -9.45
CA LYS A 36 -13.50 4.82 -10.48
C LYS A 36 -12.55 4.03 -11.38
N VAL A 37 -11.71 3.17 -10.80
CA VAL A 37 -10.83 2.27 -11.55
C VAL A 37 -11.65 1.35 -12.46
N PHE A 38 -12.74 0.79 -11.95
CA PHE A 38 -13.67 -0.01 -12.75
C PHE A 38 -14.24 0.77 -13.94
N GLY A 39 -14.62 2.03 -13.72
CA GLY A 39 -15.13 2.90 -14.79
C GLY A 39 -14.13 3.21 -15.90
N LEU A 40 -12.83 2.97 -15.73
CA LEU A 40 -11.82 3.13 -16.77
C LEU A 40 -11.83 1.95 -17.77
N ILE A 41 -12.19 0.75 -17.30
CA ILE A 41 -12.05 -0.49 -18.04
C ILE A 41 -13.17 -0.62 -19.08
N ILE A 42 -12.85 -1.08 -20.28
CA ILE A 42 -13.83 -1.38 -21.33
C ILE A 42 -14.88 -2.37 -20.80
N ILE A 43 -16.16 -2.01 -20.98
CA ILE A 43 -17.33 -2.79 -20.51
C ILE A 43 -17.77 -3.83 -21.55
N GLU A 44 -17.37 -3.67 -22.82
CA GLU A 44 -17.50 -4.73 -23.83
C GLU A 44 -16.47 -5.84 -23.55
N PRO A 45 -16.79 -7.12 -23.83
CA PRO A 45 -16.20 -8.23 -23.09
C PRO A 45 -14.68 -8.27 -23.22
N GLY A 46 -13.98 -8.30 -22.07
CA GLY A 46 -12.54 -8.62 -22.03
C GLY A 46 -11.63 -7.63 -21.31
N GLY A 47 -12.16 -6.66 -20.56
CA GLY A 47 -11.32 -5.78 -19.74
C GLY A 47 -10.76 -6.47 -18.49
N TYR A 48 -9.51 -6.15 -18.11
CA TYR A 48 -8.82 -6.71 -16.94
C TYR A 48 -8.29 -5.64 -15.99
N THR A 49 -8.35 -5.94 -14.69
CA THR A 49 -7.61 -5.17 -13.66
C THR A 49 -6.54 -6.05 -13.05
N GLN A 50 -5.33 -5.49 -12.94
CA GLN A 50 -4.27 -6.08 -12.15
C GLN A 50 -3.88 -5.11 -11.04
N TRP A 51 -3.95 -5.57 -9.79
CA TRP A 51 -3.63 -4.76 -8.62
C TRP A 51 -2.56 -5.44 -7.77
N GLY A 52 -1.46 -4.74 -7.48
CA GLY A 52 -0.38 -5.26 -6.64
C GLY A 52 -0.01 -4.31 -5.50
N GLU A 53 -0.07 -4.80 -4.26
CA GLU A 53 0.29 -4.02 -3.07
C GLU A 53 1.24 -4.80 -2.17
N VAL A 54 1.90 -4.05 -1.29
CA VAL A 54 2.56 -4.61 -0.12
C VAL A 54 1.50 -4.80 0.97
N ASP A 55 1.45 -5.99 1.57
CA ASP A 55 0.63 -6.22 2.76
C ASP A 55 1.42 -5.85 4.02
N ILE A 56 1.12 -4.67 4.57
CA ILE A 56 1.82 -4.10 5.74
C ILE A 56 1.63 -4.94 7.00
N HIS A 57 0.60 -5.77 7.08
CA HIS A 57 0.40 -6.68 8.21
C HIS A 57 1.43 -7.81 8.23
N TYR A 58 2.02 -8.14 7.07
CA TYR A 58 3.11 -9.12 6.96
C TYR A 58 4.50 -8.49 7.08
N LEU A 59 4.61 -7.16 7.30
CA LEU A 59 5.88 -6.53 7.60
C LEU A 59 6.48 -7.13 8.88
N ARG A 60 7.68 -7.67 8.75
CA ARG A 60 8.45 -8.28 9.82
C ARG A 60 9.91 -7.85 9.73
N ILE A 61 10.64 -8.05 10.82
CA ILE A 61 12.08 -7.80 10.89
C ILE A 61 12.76 -9.16 10.96
N ASP A 62 13.46 -9.53 9.89
CA ASP A 62 14.24 -10.76 9.83
C ASP A 62 15.65 -10.49 10.36
N LYS A 63 16.16 -11.41 11.18
CA LYS A 63 17.50 -11.34 11.74
C LYS A 63 18.40 -12.37 11.08
N ILE A 64 19.66 -12.00 10.87
CA ILE A 64 20.70 -12.96 10.46
C ILE A 64 21.10 -13.89 11.61
N ASN A 65 20.98 -13.43 12.86
CA ASN A 65 21.20 -14.19 14.09
C ASN A 65 20.57 -13.46 15.30
N GLU A 66 20.50 -14.12 16.45
CA GLU A 66 19.87 -13.57 17.66
C GLU A 66 20.64 -12.43 18.35
N GLU A 67 21.93 -12.26 18.05
CA GLU A 67 22.77 -11.21 18.63
C GLU A 67 22.49 -9.84 18.01
N CYS A 68 21.90 -9.80 16.81
CA CYS A 68 21.49 -8.57 16.14
C CYS A 68 20.29 -7.93 16.85
N SER A 69 20.51 -6.75 17.42
CA SER A 69 19.44 -5.93 17.99
C SER A 69 18.51 -5.39 16.90
N THR A 70 17.21 -5.50 17.14
CA THR A 70 16.14 -4.98 16.27
C THR A 70 15.39 -3.81 16.92
N SER A 71 15.79 -3.39 18.12
CA SER A 71 15.01 -2.45 18.94
C SER A 71 14.76 -1.10 18.25
N ALA A 72 15.73 -0.58 17.50
CA ALA A 72 15.54 0.66 16.75
C ALA A 72 14.52 0.51 15.62
N LEU A 73 14.57 -0.60 14.88
CA LEU A 73 13.62 -0.89 13.80
C LEU A 73 12.21 -1.12 14.35
N GLU A 74 12.09 -1.85 15.46
CA GLU A 74 10.82 -2.06 16.16
C GLU A 74 10.20 -0.73 16.62
N GLU A 75 11.02 0.18 17.16
CA GLU A 75 10.58 1.51 17.58
C GLU A 75 10.08 2.35 16.40
N ILE A 76 10.86 2.35 15.30
CA ILE A 76 10.50 3.04 14.05
C ILE A 76 9.15 2.54 13.53
N VAL A 77 8.96 1.22 13.44
CA VAL A 77 7.71 0.62 12.97
C VAL A 77 6.55 1.00 13.91
N ARG A 78 6.76 0.94 15.22
CA ARG A 78 5.73 1.29 16.21
C ARG A 78 5.27 2.74 16.08
N ILE A 79 6.21 3.68 16.00
CA ILE A 79 5.89 5.11 15.86
C ILE A 79 5.13 5.34 14.55
N THR A 80 5.65 4.83 13.44
CA THR A 80 5.05 5.05 12.12
C THR A 80 3.65 4.48 12.00
N ARG A 81 3.41 3.26 12.50
CA ARG A 81 2.07 2.66 12.50
C ARG A 81 1.05 3.48 13.27
N SER A 82 1.48 4.18 14.32
CA SER A 82 0.60 5.05 15.13
C SER A 82 0.39 6.46 14.56
N ALA A 83 1.18 6.85 13.55
CA ALA A 83 1.23 8.23 13.07
C ALA A 83 0.05 8.62 12.19
N ASP A 84 -0.43 7.69 11.35
CA ASP A 84 -1.54 7.91 10.41
C ASP A 84 -2.23 6.57 10.12
N PRO A 85 -3.58 6.48 10.21
CA PRO A 85 -4.31 5.25 9.91
C PRO A 85 -4.02 4.65 8.52
N ARG A 86 -3.65 5.47 7.53
CA ARG A 86 -3.28 5.01 6.18
C ARG A 86 -2.00 4.18 6.14
N LEU A 87 -1.19 4.24 7.19
CA LEU A 87 0.06 3.47 7.29
C LEU A 87 -0.17 2.04 7.78
N VAL A 88 -1.39 1.70 8.19
CA VAL A 88 -1.82 0.34 8.53
C VAL A 88 -3.15 0.04 7.83
N PRO A 89 -3.18 -0.03 6.49
CA PRO A 89 -4.41 -0.24 5.75
C PRO A 89 -4.89 -1.68 5.86
N HIS A 90 -6.18 -1.87 6.11
CA HIS A 90 -6.82 -3.18 6.22
C HIS A 90 -7.47 -3.62 4.90
N TRP A 91 -7.61 -2.70 3.94
CA TRP A 91 -8.27 -2.97 2.67
C TRP A 91 -7.51 -3.89 1.71
N VAL A 92 -6.17 -3.98 1.82
CA VAL A 92 -5.34 -4.78 0.90
C VAL A 92 -5.72 -6.27 0.89
N PRO A 93 -5.78 -6.97 2.03
CA PRO A 93 -6.19 -8.37 2.04
C PRO A 93 -7.65 -8.58 1.56
N GLU A 94 -8.48 -7.55 1.67
CA GLU A 94 -9.90 -7.51 1.30
C GLU A 94 -10.16 -7.21 -0.18
N LEU A 95 -9.12 -6.89 -0.97
CA LEU A 95 -9.25 -6.57 -2.39
C LEU A 95 -10.12 -7.56 -3.20
N PRO A 96 -10.02 -8.90 -3.02
CA PRO A 96 -10.90 -9.82 -3.74
C PRO A 96 -12.38 -9.56 -3.48
N ARG A 97 -12.76 -9.42 -2.21
CA ARG A 97 -14.14 -9.14 -1.80
C ARG A 97 -14.60 -7.77 -2.32
N LEU A 98 -13.72 -6.78 -2.30
CA LEU A 98 -14.02 -5.44 -2.79
C LEU A 98 -14.21 -5.43 -4.32
N PHE A 99 -13.41 -6.18 -5.07
CA PHE A 99 -13.56 -6.35 -6.52
C PHE A 99 -14.88 -7.07 -6.87
N GLU A 100 -15.24 -8.12 -6.13
CA GLU A 100 -16.53 -8.79 -6.26
C GLU A 100 -17.69 -7.80 -6.05
N SER A 101 -17.58 -6.93 -5.03
CA SER A 101 -18.64 -5.98 -4.67
C SER A 101 -18.93 -4.94 -5.74
N ILE A 102 -17.97 -4.66 -6.63
CA ILE A 102 -18.11 -3.71 -7.75
C ILE A 102 -18.41 -4.42 -9.09
N GLY A 103 -18.60 -5.75 -9.08
CA GLY A 103 -19.01 -6.52 -10.25
C GLY A 103 -17.87 -7.10 -11.08
N LEU A 104 -16.62 -7.06 -10.60
CA LEU A 104 -15.54 -7.83 -11.23
C LEU A 104 -15.74 -9.33 -11.00
N VAL A 105 -15.37 -10.11 -12.00
CA VAL A 105 -15.46 -11.58 -11.99
C VAL A 105 -14.06 -12.19 -12.20
N ASP A 106 -13.95 -13.52 -12.13
CA ASP A 106 -12.71 -14.28 -12.36
C ASP A 106 -11.51 -13.81 -11.49
N ILE A 107 -11.81 -13.46 -10.24
CA ILE A 107 -10.84 -12.88 -9.32
C ILE A 107 -9.79 -13.91 -8.92
N LYS A 108 -8.53 -13.55 -9.11
CA LYS A 108 -7.36 -14.34 -8.69
C LYS A 108 -6.53 -13.53 -7.70
N LYS A 109 -6.45 -14.01 -6.46
CA LYS A 109 -5.52 -13.52 -5.46
C LYS A 109 -4.26 -14.36 -5.47
N GLU A 110 -3.12 -13.69 -5.51
CA GLU A 110 -1.83 -14.32 -5.29
C GLU A 110 -1.03 -13.47 -4.31
N THR A 111 -0.55 -14.08 -3.24
CA THR A 111 0.40 -13.47 -2.31
C THR A 111 1.74 -14.15 -2.53
N ARG A 112 2.79 -13.35 -2.75
CA ARG A 112 4.15 -13.83 -2.89
C ARG A 112 5.05 -13.15 -1.89
N GLU A 113 5.91 -13.95 -1.30
CA GLU A 113 7.09 -13.45 -0.64
C GLU A 113 8.13 -13.08 -1.70
N GLY A 114 8.84 -11.97 -1.48
CA GLY A 114 9.94 -11.59 -2.34
C GLY A 114 11.08 -12.61 -2.23
N PRO A 115 11.82 -12.92 -3.32
CA PRO A 115 13.03 -13.70 -3.21
C PRO A 115 14.05 -12.99 -2.30
N GLY A 116 14.73 -13.76 -1.44
CA GLY A 116 15.56 -13.21 -0.36
C GLY A 116 16.72 -12.30 -0.80
N TYR A 117 17.16 -12.39 -2.06
CA TYR A 117 18.16 -11.44 -2.59
C TYR A 117 17.63 -10.00 -2.69
N MET A 118 16.31 -9.79 -2.64
CA MET A 118 15.69 -8.46 -2.62
C MET A 118 15.53 -7.90 -1.20
N ASP A 119 15.73 -8.69 -0.15
CA ASP A 119 15.42 -8.28 1.23
C ASP A 119 16.23 -7.04 1.64
N TYR A 120 17.51 -6.98 1.26
CA TYR A 120 18.35 -5.82 1.53
C TYR A 120 17.85 -4.55 0.82
N MET A 121 17.47 -4.67 -0.45
CA MET A 121 16.91 -3.53 -1.20
C MET A 121 15.58 -3.08 -0.60
N LEU A 122 14.69 -4.02 -0.26
CA LEU A 122 13.41 -3.70 0.37
C LEU A 122 13.59 -3.06 1.75
N HIS A 123 14.57 -3.50 2.53
CA HIS A 123 14.95 -2.88 3.79
C HIS A 123 15.31 -1.40 3.61
N GLU A 124 16.22 -1.08 2.69
CA GLU A 124 16.62 0.31 2.38
C GLU A 124 15.43 1.15 1.87
N CYS A 125 14.59 0.58 0.99
CA CYS A 125 13.38 1.25 0.51
C CYS A 125 12.40 1.56 1.65
N VAL A 126 12.22 0.63 2.58
CA VAL A 126 11.34 0.83 3.73
C VAL A 126 11.90 1.90 4.66
N LEU A 127 13.22 1.94 4.93
CA LEU A 127 13.83 3.02 5.72
C LEU A 127 13.59 4.41 5.10
N MET A 128 13.73 4.54 3.78
CA MET A 128 13.43 5.80 3.08
C MET A 128 11.96 6.21 3.23
N ALA A 129 11.01 5.26 3.25
CA ALA A 129 9.60 5.58 3.46
C ALA A 129 9.36 6.23 4.83
N HIS A 130 10.08 5.80 5.87
CA HIS A 130 10.00 6.40 7.21
C HIS A 130 10.51 7.85 7.21
N ASP A 131 11.62 8.14 6.53
CA ASP A 131 12.13 9.52 6.38
C ASP A 131 11.17 10.42 5.59
N ILE A 132 10.52 9.90 4.54
CA ILE A 132 9.46 10.64 3.82
C ILE A 132 8.31 10.97 4.77
N ILE A 133 7.91 10.04 5.65
CA ILE A 133 6.87 10.27 6.66
C ILE A 133 7.31 11.35 7.64
N VAL A 134 8.56 11.34 8.11
CA VAL A 134 9.11 12.40 8.98
C VAL A 134 8.99 13.78 8.36
N ARG A 135 9.32 13.90 7.07
CA ARG A 135 9.33 15.20 6.36
C ARG A 135 7.92 15.72 6.04
N ASN A 136 6.96 14.82 5.86
CA ASN A 136 5.61 15.16 5.40
C ASN A 136 4.53 15.06 6.49
N THR A 137 4.86 14.53 7.67
CA THR A 137 3.90 14.44 8.77
C THR A 137 3.59 15.81 9.35
N ASN A 138 2.30 16.08 9.58
CA ASN A 138 1.85 17.24 10.35
C ASN A 138 1.98 17.01 11.87
N ASN A 139 2.31 15.78 12.30
CA ASN A 139 2.51 15.43 13.70
C ASN A 139 3.98 15.66 14.09
N LYS A 140 4.24 16.81 14.72
CA LYS A 140 5.59 17.22 15.15
C LYS A 140 6.24 16.24 16.14
N GLU A 141 5.45 15.61 17.01
CA GLU A 141 5.96 14.64 17.98
C GLU A 141 6.47 13.38 17.28
N VAL A 142 5.68 12.84 16.35
CA VAL A 142 6.09 11.70 15.49
C VAL A 142 7.35 12.04 14.73
N GLY A 143 7.41 13.22 14.10
CA GLY A 143 8.57 13.66 13.33
C GLY A 143 9.84 13.74 14.19
N GLN A 144 9.75 14.32 15.39
CA GLN A 144 10.90 14.41 16.32
C GLN A 144 11.38 13.04 16.79
N ARG A 145 10.46 12.15 17.17
CA ARG A 145 10.82 10.81 17.66
C ARG A 145 11.47 9.96 16.58
N LEU A 146 10.95 9.97 15.36
CA LEU A 146 11.54 9.25 14.24
C LEU A 146 12.90 9.85 13.83
N HIS A 147 13.01 11.17 13.82
CA HIS A 147 14.27 11.85 13.48
C HIS A 147 15.41 11.46 14.42
N GLY A 148 15.16 11.37 15.73
CA GLY A 148 16.18 10.97 16.71
C GLY A 148 16.58 9.49 16.68
N ILE A 149 15.93 8.67 15.85
CA ILE A 149 16.30 7.25 15.66
C ILE A 149 16.98 7.05 14.29
N LEU A 150 16.57 7.80 13.27
CA LEU A 150 17.10 7.69 11.90
C LEU A 150 18.45 8.40 11.70
N LEU A 151 18.83 9.35 12.59
CA LEU A 151 20.06 10.16 12.54
C LEU A 151 20.72 10.23 13.91
#